data_AF-A0A3B8Z5P0-F1
#
_entry.id   AF-A0A3B8Z5P0-F1
#
_cell.length_a   1.000
_cell.length_b   1.000
_cell.length_c   1.000
_cell.angle_alpha   90.00
_cell.angle_beta   90.00
_cell.angle_gamma   90.00
#
_symmetry.space_group_name_H-M   'P 1'
#
loop_
_entity.id
_entity.type
_entity.pdbx_description
1 polymer ?
#
loop_
_entity_poly.entity_id
_entity_poly.type
_entity_poly.pdbx_seq_one_letter_code
_entity_poly.pdbx_strand_id
1 'polypeptide(L)'
;MQLETGLKHCTALIVIKHSSLLTLYIKRETLNHYQCSKLQKAKFGKNMSLGKTFYQFLWRLPWLNISHKKSIYKTLCTYGIVHDYPFEKEFFGLKYQGNLNNSIEFSIFYLGAFEKPLLFFLRDTMEHIQRAQSGTTEYSGCFCDIGANLGQHSLFMSRFANQVYAFEPFSKVSQRLLHHINLNNIHNIRLHPVGLSDRSENLTFYAPIGRNQGIGSFDSSSLKIGNLASGKLPLVKGDDYFQEMEIANLDIVKIDVEGFEKKVLFGMQDVLKIERPIIVFEVSYGNELSFGSVQQLNEALPENYQLFTFNTRKPDGRKARKRGAKAKKTGTYQLIPLIDWRASGQDNIIACPEEKQRILPMQSTGRITVP
;
A
#
# COMPACT_ATOMS: atom_id res chain seq x y z
N MET A 1 -4.65 19.86 42.00
CA MET A 1 -5.02 21.28 41.79
C MET A 1 -5.97 21.33 40.60
N GLN A 2 -7.25 21.59 40.86
CA GLN A 2 -8.29 21.72 39.82
C GLN A 2 -7.86 22.81 38.82
N LEU A 3 -7.84 22.48 37.54
CA LEU A 3 -7.72 23.44 36.43
C LEU A 3 -9.10 23.52 35.76
N GLU A 4 -10.07 24.02 36.52
CA GLU A 4 -11.34 24.47 35.98
C GLU A 4 -11.38 26.00 35.97
N THR A 5 -11.89 26.53 34.87
CA THR A 5 -12.21 27.94 34.59
C THR A 5 -11.02 28.88 34.34
N GLY A 6 -10.85 29.32 33.09
CA GLY A 6 -9.89 30.40 32.77
C GLY A 6 -9.35 30.50 31.34
N LEU A 7 -9.89 29.78 30.35
CA LEU A 7 -9.44 29.86 28.96
C LEU A 7 -10.57 30.39 28.05
N LYS A 8 -11.02 31.63 28.26
CA LYS A 8 -11.96 32.27 27.32
C LYS A 8 -11.26 33.05 26.21
N HIS A 9 -10.08 33.64 26.42
CA HIS A 9 -9.38 34.40 25.36
C HIS A 9 -7.86 34.13 25.37
N CYS A 10 -7.41 33.13 24.59
CA CYS A 10 -5.98 32.89 24.34
C CYS A 10 -5.78 32.59 22.86
N THR A 11 -5.07 33.48 22.15
CA THR A 11 -4.64 33.24 20.77
C THR A 11 -3.31 32.49 20.82
N ALA A 12 -3.32 31.18 20.61
CA ALA A 12 -2.10 30.38 20.60
C ALA A 12 -1.34 30.60 19.29
N LEU A 13 -0.12 31.16 19.37
CA LEU A 13 0.77 31.27 18.22
C LEU A 13 1.71 30.06 18.22
N ILE A 14 1.52 29.14 17.28
CA ILE A 14 2.39 27.95 17.13
C ILE A 14 3.47 28.25 16.09
N VAL A 15 4.72 28.36 16.54
CA VAL A 15 5.90 28.38 15.65
C VAL A 15 6.52 27.00 15.65
N ILE A 16 6.55 26.34 14.49
CA ILE A 16 7.18 25.02 14.32
C ILE A 16 8.51 25.23 13.60
N LYS A 17 9.62 24.90 14.27
CA LYS A 17 10.93 24.82 13.63
C LYS A 17 11.61 23.48 13.89
N HIS A 18 12.37 23.06 12.89
CA HIS A 18 13.02 21.76 12.70
C HIS A 18 13.76 21.23 13.94
N SER A 19 13.77 19.89 14.07
CA SER A 19 14.31 19.04 15.15
C SER A 19 13.35 18.81 16.33
N SER A 20 12.61 17.69 16.27
CA SER A 20 12.03 16.86 17.36
C SER A 20 11.46 17.49 18.65
N LEU A 21 11.27 18.80 18.72
CA LEU A 21 10.78 19.55 19.88
C LEU A 21 9.78 20.60 19.40
N LEU A 22 8.57 20.54 19.96
CA LEU A 22 7.53 21.55 19.74
C LEU A 22 7.51 22.47 20.97
N THR A 23 7.69 23.78 20.77
CA THR A 23 7.57 24.78 21.83
C THR A 23 6.27 25.56 21.61
N LEU A 24 5.40 25.60 22.62
CA LEU A 24 4.13 26.33 22.57
C LEU A 24 4.30 27.71 23.22
N TYR A 25 3.86 28.77 22.55
CA TYR A 25 3.71 30.10 23.16
C TYR A 25 2.22 30.43 23.29
N ILE A 26 1.77 30.68 24.52
CA ILE A 26 0.40 31.12 24.80
C ILE A 26 0.42 32.64 24.93
N LYS A 27 -0.24 33.35 24.02
CA LYS A 27 -0.43 34.81 24.12
C LYS A 27 -1.62 35.07 25.04
N ARG A 28 -1.37 35.70 26.20
CA ARG A 28 -2.42 36.30 27.03
C ARG A 28 -2.58 37.76 26.64
N GLU A 29 -3.78 38.17 26.26
CA GLU A 29 -4.13 39.58 26.16
C GLU A 29 -4.63 40.04 27.53
N THR A 30 -3.76 40.72 28.27
CA THR A 30 -4.16 41.56 29.40
C THR A 30 -3.64 42.96 29.14
N LEU A 31 -4.56 43.93 29.23
CA LEU A 31 -4.27 45.36 29.13
C LEU A 31 -3.05 45.74 29.98
N ASN A 32 -2.12 46.46 29.37
CA ASN A 32 -0.98 47.15 30.00
C ASN A 32 0.01 46.29 30.79
N HIS A 33 0.75 45.40 30.12
CA HIS A 33 2.20 45.23 30.25
C HIS A 33 2.67 43.97 29.49
N TYR A 34 3.70 44.13 28.66
CA TYR A 34 4.33 43.02 27.96
C TYR A 34 5.20 42.21 28.93
N GLN A 35 4.69 41.09 29.43
CA GLN A 35 5.52 40.06 30.05
C GLN A 35 5.55 38.80 29.19
N CYS A 36 6.65 38.61 28.48
CA CYS A 36 6.97 37.35 27.82
C CYS A 36 7.54 36.39 28.88
N SER A 37 6.68 35.61 29.53
CA SER A 37 7.14 34.56 30.45
C SER A 37 7.76 33.41 29.64
N LYS A 38 9.05 33.16 29.84
CA LYS A 38 9.72 31.93 29.38
C LYS A 38 9.11 30.75 30.14
N LEU A 39 8.12 30.10 29.53
CA LEU A 39 7.70 28.77 29.98
C LEU A 39 8.87 27.79 29.81
N GLN A 40 9.20 27.10 30.90
CA GLN A 40 10.28 26.14 30.98
C GLN A 40 10.21 25.11 29.84
N LYS A 41 11.40 24.72 29.34
CA LYS A 41 11.57 23.60 28.42
C LYS A 41 11.00 22.32 29.05
N ALA A 42 9.78 21.94 28.70
CA ALA A 42 9.25 20.64 29.06
C ALA A 42 9.94 19.56 28.21
N LYS A 43 10.98 18.93 28.76
CA LYS A 43 11.33 17.56 28.34
C LYS A 43 10.21 16.67 28.84
N PHE A 44 9.32 16.23 27.95
CA PHE A 44 8.36 15.19 28.29
C PHE A 44 9.12 13.86 28.48
N GLY A 45 9.62 13.64 29.69
CA GLY A 45 10.12 12.35 30.14
C GLY A 45 8.93 11.42 30.40
N LYS A 46 8.98 10.22 29.83
CA LYS A 46 8.32 8.93 30.16
C LYS A 46 6.94 8.86 30.87
N ASN A 47 6.18 9.93 31.01
CA ASN A 47 4.77 9.87 31.42
C ASN A 47 3.91 9.75 30.16
N MET A 48 3.67 8.50 29.74
CA MET A 48 2.90 8.15 28.53
C MET A 48 1.52 8.80 28.47
N SER A 49 0.85 9.06 29.62
CA SER A 49 -0.53 9.57 29.62
C SER A 49 -0.64 11.06 29.26
N LEU A 50 0.26 11.91 29.74
CA LEU A 50 0.26 13.36 29.47
C LEU A 50 0.61 13.66 28.01
N GLY A 51 1.61 12.97 27.45
CA GLY A 51 1.96 13.08 26.04
C GLY A 51 0.80 12.65 25.14
N LYS A 52 0.16 11.52 25.46
CA LYS A 52 -1.05 11.02 24.78
C LYS A 52 -2.16 12.07 24.73
N THR A 53 -2.59 12.59 25.87
CA THR A 53 -3.70 13.56 25.95
C THR A 53 -3.38 14.85 25.17
N PHE A 54 -2.12 15.29 25.19
CA PHE A 54 -1.68 16.48 24.44
C PHE A 54 -1.78 16.31 22.92
N TYR A 55 -1.26 15.21 22.36
CA TYR A 55 -1.37 14.97 20.92
C TYR A 55 -2.82 14.73 20.47
N GLN A 56 -3.66 14.15 21.33
CA GLN A 56 -5.10 14.00 21.07
C GLN A 56 -5.79 15.37 20.99
N PHE A 57 -5.44 16.29 21.89
CA PHE A 57 -5.92 17.67 21.84
C PHE A 57 -5.46 18.37 20.55
N LEU A 58 -4.16 18.30 20.22
CA LEU A 58 -3.62 18.90 19.00
C LEU A 58 -4.31 18.35 17.74
N TRP A 59 -4.60 17.05 17.67
CA TRP A 59 -5.30 16.45 16.54
C TRP A 59 -6.67 17.08 16.25
N ARG A 60 -7.40 17.46 17.31
CA ARG A 60 -8.74 18.07 17.21
C ARG A 60 -8.74 19.52 16.76
N LEU A 61 -7.58 20.19 16.71
CA LEU A 61 -7.52 21.60 16.34
C LEU A 61 -7.76 21.77 14.82
N PRO A 62 -8.84 22.46 14.40
CA PRO A 62 -9.22 22.53 12.99
C PRO A 62 -8.22 23.36 12.17
N TRP A 63 -7.59 24.37 12.78
CA TRP A 63 -6.69 25.34 12.14
C TRP A 63 -5.24 24.84 11.93
N LEU A 64 -4.89 23.65 12.41
CA LEU A 64 -3.55 23.10 12.15
C LEU A 64 -3.40 22.70 10.68
N ASN A 65 -2.35 23.22 10.05
CA ASN A 65 -1.94 22.81 8.70
C ASN A 65 -1.76 21.28 8.62
N ILE A 66 -2.13 20.73 7.47
CA ILE A 66 -2.05 19.30 7.15
C ILE A 66 -0.67 18.68 7.41
N SER A 67 0.42 19.44 7.24
CA SER A 67 1.79 18.98 7.53
C SER A 67 2.02 18.75 9.02
N HIS A 68 1.43 19.58 9.88
CA HIS A 68 1.49 19.41 11.33
C HIS A 68 0.57 18.27 11.77
N LYS A 69 -0.65 18.19 11.20
CA LYS A 69 -1.56 17.05 11.43
C LYS A 69 -0.92 15.72 11.05
N LYS A 70 -0.08 15.68 10.00
CA LYS A 70 0.69 14.49 9.60
C LYS A 70 1.68 14.04 10.69
N SER A 71 2.38 14.99 11.31
CA SER A 71 3.34 14.70 12.36
C SER A 71 2.62 14.22 13.63
N ILE A 72 1.55 14.93 14.01
CA ILE A 72 0.69 14.55 15.14
C ILE A 72 0.12 13.15 14.94
N TYR A 73 -0.41 12.86 13.75
CA TYR A 73 -0.92 11.54 13.37
C TYR A 73 0.13 10.45 13.59
N LYS A 74 1.34 10.63 13.04
CA LYS A 74 2.43 9.65 13.21
C LYS A 74 2.78 9.41 14.68
N THR A 75 2.80 10.46 15.49
CA THR A 75 3.06 10.33 16.92
C THR A 75 1.91 9.62 17.63
N LEU A 76 0.66 9.94 17.31
CA LEU A 76 -0.50 9.24 17.86
C LEU A 76 -0.49 7.75 17.51
N CYS A 77 -0.11 7.38 16.29
CA CYS A 77 0.10 5.98 15.90
C CYS A 77 1.10 5.26 16.81
N THR A 78 2.19 5.91 17.23
CA THR A 78 3.15 5.29 18.18
C THR A 78 2.58 5.04 19.56
N TYR A 79 1.47 5.71 19.93
CA TYR A 79 0.74 5.48 21.17
C TYR A 79 -0.43 4.48 21.01
N GLY A 80 -0.61 3.87 19.84
CA GLY A 80 -1.77 3.02 19.54
C GLY A 80 -3.09 3.80 19.48
N ILE A 81 -3.02 5.12 19.44
CA ILE A 81 -4.18 6.00 19.32
C ILE A 81 -4.24 6.39 17.87
N VAL A 82 -5.31 6.03 17.20
CA VAL A 82 -5.56 6.64 15.90
C VAL A 82 -7.00 7.12 15.92
N HIS A 83 -7.22 8.30 15.37
CA HIS A 83 -8.53 8.91 15.39
C HIS A 83 -9.18 8.73 14.03
N ASP A 84 -10.50 8.63 14.08
CA ASP A 84 -11.29 8.68 12.87
C ASP A 84 -11.12 10.04 12.19
N TYR A 85 -10.86 10.00 10.89
CA TYR A 85 -10.81 11.19 10.04
C TYR A 85 -11.19 10.76 8.64
N PRO A 86 -12.49 10.70 8.34
CA PRO A 86 -12.96 10.43 7.00
C PRO A 86 -12.54 11.57 6.07
N PHE A 87 -12.25 11.22 4.82
CA PHE A 87 -11.93 12.17 3.78
C PHE A 87 -12.50 11.71 2.44
N GLU A 88 -12.73 12.66 1.55
CA GLU A 88 -12.96 12.42 0.13
C GLU A 88 -11.85 13.12 -0.66
N LYS A 89 -11.36 12.50 -1.72
CA LYS A 89 -10.34 13.06 -2.59
C LYS A 89 -10.47 12.52 -4.02
N GLU A 90 -10.02 13.32 -4.97
CA GLU A 90 -9.70 12.85 -6.32
C GLU A 90 -8.55 11.80 -6.25
N PHE A 91 -8.69 10.75 -7.04
CA PHE A 91 -7.74 9.64 -7.20
C PHE A 91 -7.67 9.23 -8.68
N PHE A 92 -6.84 9.91 -9.46
CA PHE A 92 -6.58 9.58 -10.87
C PHE A 92 -7.85 9.51 -11.76
N GLY A 93 -8.67 10.54 -11.64
CA GLY A 93 -9.95 10.72 -12.30
C GLY A 93 -11.11 9.96 -11.64
N LEU A 94 -10.88 9.37 -10.46
CA LEU A 94 -11.88 8.71 -9.64
C LEU A 94 -12.11 9.47 -8.33
N LYS A 95 -13.24 9.22 -7.67
CA LYS A 95 -13.51 9.64 -6.30
C LYS A 95 -13.07 8.54 -5.33
N TYR A 96 -12.28 8.91 -4.34
CA TYR A 96 -11.86 8.02 -3.26
C TYR A 96 -12.34 8.54 -1.91
N GLN A 97 -13.21 7.78 -1.25
CA GLN A 97 -13.62 8.00 0.13
C GLN A 97 -12.81 7.09 1.05
N GLY A 98 -12.05 7.67 1.97
CA GLY A 98 -11.14 6.94 2.85
C GLY A 98 -11.13 7.48 4.27
N ASN A 99 -10.26 6.91 5.10
CA ASN A 99 -10.07 7.33 6.46
C ASN A 99 -8.58 7.39 6.80
N LEU A 100 -8.11 8.49 7.39
CA LEU A 100 -6.69 8.58 7.78
C LEU A 100 -6.31 7.56 8.83
N ASN A 101 -7.28 6.90 9.43
CA ASN A 101 -7.07 5.87 10.40
C ASN A 101 -6.54 4.55 9.79
N ASN A 102 -6.42 4.45 8.47
CA ASN A 102 -5.80 3.33 7.74
C ASN A 102 -4.45 3.77 7.11
N SER A 103 -3.44 2.89 7.11
CA SER A 103 -2.08 3.20 6.64
C SER A 103 -1.95 3.35 5.11
N ILE A 104 -2.72 2.55 4.35
CA ILE A 104 -2.81 2.67 2.88
C ILE A 104 -3.49 4.00 2.55
N GLU A 105 -4.61 4.29 3.19
CA GLU A 105 -5.40 5.50 2.94
C GLU A 105 -4.68 6.77 3.41
N PHE A 106 -3.84 6.69 4.44
CA PHE A 106 -2.88 7.75 4.79
C PHE A 106 -1.95 8.07 3.62
N SER A 107 -1.47 7.05 2.89
CA SER A 107 -0.61 7.25 1.73
C SER A 107 -1.38 7.87 0.56
N ILE A 108 -2.62 7.44 0.31
CA ILE A 108 -3.52 8.08 -0.67
C ILE A 108 -3.71 9.56 -0.35
N PHE A 109 -4.05 9.87 0.89
CA PHE A 109 -4.31 11.24 1.32
C PHE A 109 -3.08 12.14 1.17
N TYR A 110 -1.94 11.74 1.76
CA TYR A 110 -0.75 12.59 1.85
C TYR A 110 0.22 12.49 0.68
N LEU A 111 0.22 11.39 -0.05
CA LEU A 111 1.16 11.11 -1.13
C LEU A 111 0.44 10.92 -2.47
N GLY A 112 -0.88 10.84 -2.51
CA GLY A 112 -1.67 10.60 -3.72
C GLY A 112 -1.96 9.12 -3.97
N ALA A 113 -1.05 8.23 -3.55
CA ALA A 113 -1.25 6.78 -3.61
C ALA A 113 -0.32 6.05 -2.62
N PHE A 114 -0.75 4.89 -2.15
CA PHE A 114 0.11 3.85 -1.59
C PHE A 114 0.95 3.23 -2.71
N GLU A 115 2.22 2.93 -2.47
CA GLU A 115 3.14 2.35 -3.47
C GLU A 115 3.16 3.00 -4.86
N LYS A 116 3.00 4.33 -4.94
CA LYS A 116 2.94 5.08 -6.22
C LYS A 116 3.94 4.62 -7.32
N PRO A 117 5.22 4.31 -7.02
CA PRO A 117 6.14 3.76 -8.03
C PRO A 117 5.65 2.47 -8.70
N LEU A 118 5.05 1.56 -7.93
CA LEU A 118 4.45 0.34 -8.44
C LEU A 118 3.22 0.63 -9.30
N LEU A 119 2.30 1.50 -8.86
CA LEU A 119 1.14 1.87 -9.70
C LEU A 119 1.56 2.44 -11.04
N PHE A 120 2.54 3.34 -11.05
CA PHE A 120 3.01 3.94 -12.30
C PHE A 120 3.71 2.92 -13.19
N PHE A 121 4.45 1.98 -12.61
CA PHE A 121 4.99 0.85 -13.36
C PHE A 121 3.88 0.00 -14.00
N LEU A 122 2.82 -0.34 -13.26
CA LEU A 122 1.69 -1.13 -13.78
C LEU A 122 0.99 -0.40 -14.95
N ARG A 123 0.72 0.90 -14.81
CA ARG A 123 0.19 1.74 -15.91
C ARG A 123 1.11 1.72 -17.12
N ASP A 124 2.39 2.08 -16.94
CA ASP A 124 3.34 2.23 -18.03
C ASP A 124 3.49 0.90 -18.78
N THR A 125 3.47 -0.22 -18.05
CA THR A 125 3.52 -1.57 -18.61
C THR A 125 2.30 -1.86 -19.46
N MET A 126 1.09 -1.59 -18.94
CA MET A 126 -0.16 -1.79 -19.70
C MET A 126 -0.19 -0.92 -20.97
N GLU A 127 0.21 0.35 -20.88
CA GLU A 127 0.28 1.22 -22.05
C GLU A 127 1.32 0.75 -23.09
N HIS A 128 2.46 0.22 -22.64
CA HIS A 128 3.47 -0.34 -23.54
C HIS A 128 2.97 -1.59 -24.27
N ILE A 129 2.27 -2.47 -23.56
CA ILE A 129 1.64 -3.66 -24.13
C ILE A 129 0.61 -3.24 -25.19
N GLN A 130 -0.30 -2.32 -24.83
CA GLN A 130 -1.30 -1.76 -25.76
C GLN A 130 -0.67 -1.15 -27.01
N ARG A 131 0.40 -0.37 -26.89
CA ARG A 131 1.12 0.20 -28.04
C ARG A 131 1.81 -0.86 -28.90
N ALA A 132 2.31 -1.93 -28.30
CA ALA A 132 2.92 -3.02 -29.05
C ALA A 132 1.88 -3.84 -29.83
N GLN A 133 0.61 -3.78 -29.44
CA GLN A 133 -0.52 -4.46 -30.07
C GLN A 133 -1.45 -3.52 -30.85
N SER A 134 -1.15 -2.21 -30.94
CA SER A 134 -2.03 -1.20 -31.56
C SER A 134 -2.23 -1.36 -33.08
N GLY A 135 -1.60 -2.36 -33.70
CA GLY A 135 -1.91 -2.82 -35.06
C GLY A 135 -3.05 -3.84 -35.13
N THR A 136 -3.63 -4.24 -34.00
CA THR A 136 -4.75 -5.20 -33.91
C THR A 136 -6.00 -4.48 -33.42
N THR A 137 -7.13 -4.66 -34.12
CA THR A 137 -8.40 -3.98 -33.82
C THR A 137 -9.15 -4.57 -32.62
N GLU A 138 -8.61 -5.60 -31.96
CA GLU A 138 -9.33 -6.42 -30.97
C GLU A 138 -8.62 -6.56 -29.60
N TYR A 139 -7.45 -5.93 -29.40
CA TYR A 139 -6.69 -6.17 -28.17
C TYR A 139 -7.45 -5.68 -26.92
N SER A 140 -7.71 -6.62 -26.01
CA SER A 140 -8.43 -6.42 -24.76
C SER A 140 -7.54 -6.80 -23.58
N GLY A 141 -6.70 -5.86 -23.14
CA GLY A 141 -5.69 -6.15 -22.13
C GLY A 141 -6.25 -6.31 -20.72
N CYS A 142 -5.87 -7.37 -20.00
CA CYS A 142 -6.40 -7.66 -18.66
C CYS A 142 -5.36 -7.52 -17.56
N PHE A 143 -5.79 -6.97 -16.42
CA PHE A 143 -5.02 -6.89 -15.18
C PHE A 143 -5.63 -7.78 -14.11
N CYS A 144 -4.82 -8.61 -13.45
CA CYS A 144 -5.24 -9.46 -12.34
C CYS A 144 -4.58 -8.98 -11.03
N ASP A 145 -5.38 -8.59 -10.04
CA ASP A 145 -4.95 -8.10 -8.72
C ASP A 145 -5.25 -9.16 -7.66
N ILE A 146 -4.27 -9.99 -7.34
CA ILE A 146 -4.38 -11.07 -6.35
C ILE A 146 -3.95 -10.51 -4.99
N GLY A 147 -4.90 -10.45 -4.05
CA GLY A 147 -4.74 -9.68 -2.81
C GLY A 147 -5.09 -8.21 -3.03
N ALA A 148 -6.27 -7.95 -3.60
CA ALA A 148 -6.71 -6.62 -3.99
C ALA A 148 -6.91 -5.67 -2.80
N ASN A 149 -7.12 -6.19 -1.58
CA ASN A 149 -7.23 -5.41 -0.35
C ASN A 149 -8.31 -4.31 -0.48
N LEU A 150 -8.04 -3.09 -0.03
CA LEU A 150 -8.92 -1.93 -0.20
C LEU A 150 -9.19 -1.54 -1.67
N GLY A 151 -8.54 -2.19 -2.63
CA GLY A 151 -8.85 -2.04 -4.05
C GLY A 151 -8.08 -0.92 -4.76
N GLN A 152 -7.08 -0.29 -4.13
CA GLN A 152 -6.38 0.85 -4.73
C GLN A 152 -5.78 0.53 -6.11
N HIS A 153 -5.12 -0.63 -6.24
CA HIS A 153 -4.49 -1.06 -7.49
C HIS A 153 -5.55 -1.40 -8.54
N SER A 154 -6.56 -2.20 -8.18
CA SER A 154 -7.73 -2.49 -9.01
C SER A 154 -8.43 -1.23 -9.54
N LEU A 155 -8.74 -0.27 -8.66
CA LEU A 155 -9.37 1.00 -9.05
C LEU A 155 -8.51 1.79 -10.02
N PHE A 156 -7.21 1.94 -9.73
CA PHE A 156 -6.30 2.65 -10.62
C PHE A 156 -6.18 1.96 -11.99
N MET A 157 -6.02 0.64 -12.01
CA MET A 157 -5.86 -0.13 -13.24
C MET A 157 -7.13 -0.23 -14.08
N SER A 158 -8.33 -0.04 -13.50
CA SER A 158 -9.58 0.06 -14.27
C SER A 158 -9.59 1.18 -15.31
N ARG A 159 -8.70 2.17 -15.16
CA ARG A 159 -8.52 3.28 -16.12
C ARG A 159 -7.66 2.91 -17.33
N PHE A 160 -6.92 1.81 -17.25
CA PHE A 160 -5.89 1.45 -18.23
C PHE A 160 -6.14 0.07 -18.83
N ALA A 161 -6.69 -0.88 -18.08
CA ALA A 161 -7.03 -2.22 -18.55
C ALA A 161 -8.46 -2.29 -19.10
N ASN A 162 -8.70 -3.17 -20.06
CA ASN A 162 -10.04 -3.47 -20.56
C ASN A 162 -10.86 -4.23 -19.52
N GLN A 163 -10.22 -5.12 -18.76
CA GLN A 163 -10.82 -5.87 -17.67
C GLN A 163 -9.84 -5.99 -16.50
N VAL A 164 -10.37 -5.90 -15.28
CA VAL A 164 -9.65 -6.13 -14.02
C VAL A 164 -10.30 -7.29 -13.29
N TYR A 165 -9.50 -8.28 -12.90
CA TYR A 165 -9.91 -9.37 -12.02
C TYR A 165 -9.29 -9.15 -10.64
N ALA A 166 -10.11 -8.87 -9.63
CA ALA A 166 -9.66 -8.53 -8.29
C ALA A 166 -10.01 -9.65 -7.31
N PHE A 167 -9.03 -10.19 -6.59
CA PHE A 167 -9.22 -11.27 -5.62
C PHE A 167 -8.98 -10.77 -4.20
N GLU A 168 -10.00 -10.85 -3.35
CA GLU A 168 -9.91 -10.49 -1.93
C GLU A 168 -10.91 -11.32 -1.10
N PRO A 169 -10.46 -12.34 -0.36
CA PRO A 169 -11.35 -13.21 0.39
C PRO A 169 -11.96 -12.55 1.62
N PHE A 170 -11.35 -11.51 2.19
CA PHE A 170 -11.85 -10.91 3.42
C PHE A 170 -12.95 -9.88 3.13
N SER A 171 -14.20 -10.31 3.33
CA SER A 171 -15.41 -9.54 3.01
C SER A 171 -15.42 -8.11 3.55
N LYS A 172 -14.90 -7.89 4.76
CA LYS A 172 -14.83 -6.55 5.38
C LYS A 172 -13.96 -5.58 4.56
N VAL A 173 -12.93 -6.11 3.91
CA VAL A 173 -12.01 -5.33 3.07
C VAL A 173 -12.53 -5.26 1.63
N SER A 174 -12.99 -6.37 1.04
CA SER A 174 -13.51 -6.36 -0.33
C SER A 174 -14.77 -5.52 -0.51
N GLN A 175 -15.60 -5.37 0.54
CA GLN A 175 -16.74 -4.43 0.54
C GLN A 175 -16.31 -2.97 0.34
N ARG A 176 -15.09 -2.59 0.74
CA ARG A 176 -14.54 -1.24 0.47
C ARG A 176 -14.29 -1.06 -1.02
N LEU A 177 -13.68 -2.05 -1.68
CA LEU A 177 -13.50 -2.03 -3.14
C LEU A 177 -14.87 -1.97 -3.85
N LEU A 178 -15.85 -2.79 -3.45
CA LEU A 178 -17.19 -2.77 -4.03
C LEU A 178 -17.87 -1.39 -3.86
N HIS A 179 -17.71 -0.75 -2.71
CA HIS A 179 -18.16 0.63 -2.50
C HIS A 179 -17.54 1.60 -3.50
N HIS A 180 -16.23 1.53 -3.73
CA HIS A 180 -15.54 2.42 -4.69
C HIS A 180 -15.88 2.11 -6.15
N ILE A 181 -16.15 0.84 -6.49
CA ILE A 181 -16.68 0.44 -7.80
C ILE A 181 -18.01 1.16 -8.06
N ASN A 182 -18.94 1.05 -7.12
CA ASN A 182 -20.26 1.68 -7.22
C ASN A 182 -20.16 3.22 -7.23
N LEU A 183 -19.33 3.79 -6.35
CA LEU A 183 -19.13 5.24 -6.24
C LEU A 183 -18.67 5.89 -7.57
N ASN A 184 -17.95 5.12 -8.39
CA ASN A 184 -17.34 5.60 -9.63
C ASN A 184 -18.00 5.04 -10.90
N ASN A 185 -19.06 4.25 -10.78
CA ASN A 185 -19.70 3.54 -11.91
C ASN A 185 -18.68 2.76 -12.75
N ILE A 186 -17.80 2.01 -12.09
CA ILE A 186 -16.78 1.21 -12.78
C ILE A 186 -17.42 -0.11 -13.21
N HIS A 187 -17.32 -0.44 -14.51
CA HIS A 187 -17.97 -1.63 -15.09
C HIS A 187 -17.00 -2.74 -15.45
N ASN A 188 -15.69 -2.47 -15.47
CA ASN A 188 -14.65 -3.40 -15.90
C ASN A 188 -13.84 -4.01 -14.74
N ILE A 189 -14.35 -3.99 -13.51
CA ILE A 189 -13.75 -4.72 -12.38
C ILE A 189 -14.68 -5.87 -11.99
N ARG A 190 -14.16 -7.11 -12.03
CA ARG A 190 -14.81 -8.31 -11.49
C ARG A 190 -14.16 -8.67 -10.17
N LEU A 191 -14.92 -8.60 -9.08
CA LEU A 191 -14.47 -8.95 -7.73
C LEU A 191 -14.74 -10.42 -7.44
N HIS A 192 -13.69 -11.16 -7.06
CA HIS A 192 -13.72 -12.56 -6.66
C HIS A 192 -13.46 -12.66 -5.15
N PRO A 193 -14.47 -13.03 -4.32
CA PRO A 193 -14.35 -13.07 -2.87
C PRO A 193 -13.66 -14.36 -2.36
N VAL A 194 -12.54 -14.74 -2.99
CA VAL A 194 -11.73 -15.92 -2.67
C VAL A 194 -10.25 -15.54 -2.68
N GLY A 195 -9.44 -16.28 -1.92
CA GLY A 195 -7.98 -16.21 -2.02
C GLY A 195 -7.46 -17.29 -2.95
N LEU A 196 -6.30 -17.05 -3.56
CA LEU A 196 -5.65 -18.05 -4.41
C LEU A 196 -4.56 -18.79 -3.63
N SER A 197 -4.37 -20.06 -3.95
CA SER A 197 -3.38 -20.94 -3.32
C SER A 197 -3.02 -22.10 -4.26
N ASP A 198 -2.18 -23.01 -3.77
CA ASP A 198 -1.79 -24.26 -4.46
C ASP A 198 -2.85 -25.38 -4.35
N ARG A 199 -3.90 -25.16 -3.55
CA ARG A 199 -5.01 -26.09 -3.35
C ARG A 199 -6.27 -25.36 -2.88
N SER A 200 -7.42 -25.98 -3.08
CA SER A 200 -8.71 -25.49 -2.59
C SER A 200 -8.96 -25.95 -1.15
N GLU A 201 -9.14 -25.01 -0.22
CA GLU A 201 -9.36 -25.27 1.20
C GLU A 201 -10.01 -24.09 1.92
N ASN A 202 -10.56 -24.31 3.11
CA ASN A 202 -10.98 -23.24 4.02
C ASN A 202 -9.94 -23.09 5.13
N LEU A 203 -9.17 -22.01 5.09
CA LEU A 203 -8.04 -21.80 5.99
C LEU A 203 -8.30 -20.64 6.96
N THR A 204 -7.82 -20.80 8.20
CA THR A 204 -7.99 -19.78 9.24
C THR A 204 -7.30 -18.49 8.84
N PHE A 205 -8.06 -17.42 8.71
CA PHE A 205 -7.51 -16.10 8.43
C PHE A 205 -7.18 -15.38 9.73
N TYR A 206 -6.01 -14.77 9.79
CA TYR A 206 -5.56 -14.00 10.93
C TYR A 206 -5.67 -12.51 10.60
N ALA A 207 -6.78 -11.91 11.02
CA ALA A 207 -7.01 -10.50 10.80
C ALA A 207 -6.15 -9.66 11.75
N PRO A 208 -5.59 -8.55 11.28
CA PRO A 208 -4.80 -7.65 12.10
C PRO A 208 -5.67 -7.00 13.19
N ILE A 209 -5.19 -7.00 14.44
CA ILE A 209 -5.84 -6.21 15.50
C ILE A 209 -5.50 -4.73 15.26
N GLY A 210 -6.52 -3.88 15.32
CA GLY A 210 -6.34 -2.45 15.13
C GLY A 210 -6.28 -2.07 13.65
N ARG A 211 -5.28 -1.24 13.27
CA ARG A 211 -5.30 -0.46 12.02
C ARG A 211 -4.35 -0.90 10.93
N ASN A 212 -3.58 -1.96 11.16
CA ASN A 212 -2.85 -2.61 10.08
C ASN A 212 -3.78 -3.47 9.24
N GLN A 213 -4.98 -2.98 8.89
CA GLN A 213 -6.01 -3.74 8.14
C GLN A 213 -5.52 -4.29 6.81
N GLY A 214 -4.38 -3.78 6.31
CA GLY A 214 -3.71 -4.31 5.13
C GLY A 214 -2.75 -5.46 5.35
N ILE A 215 -2.59 -5.99 6.57
CA ILE A 215 -1.64 -7.08 6.92
C ILE A 215 -2.42 -8.28 7.49
N GLY A 216 -3.54 -8.61 6.85
CA GLY A 216 -4.20 -9.88 7.12
C GLY A 216 -3.41 -10.99 6.46
N SER A 217 -3.17 -12.08 7.19
CA SER A 217 -2.39 -13.20 6.66
C SER A 217 -3.07 -14.51 7.01
N PHE A 218 -2.82 -15.51 6.17
CA PHE A 218 -3.19 -16.91 6.41
C PHE A 218 -2.13 -17.64 7.25
N ASP A 219 -1.02 -16.98 7.58
CA ASP A 219 0.02 -17.51 8.44
C ASP A 219 -0.33 -17.37 9.93
N SER A 220 -0.33 -18.51 10.64
CA SER A 220 -0.50 -18.55 12.10
C SER A 220 0.62 -17.85 12.88
N SER A 221 1.81 -17.69 12.28
CA SER A 221 2.91 -16.95 12.91
C SER A 221 2.57 -15.47 13.11
N SER A 222 1.60 -14.94 12.36
CA SER A 222 1.09 -13.56 12.49
C SER A 222 0.42 -13.28 13.86
N LEU A 223 0.08 -14.31 14.64
CA LEU A 223 -0.30 -14.15 16.05
C LEU A 223 0.79 -13.44 16.86
N LYS A 224 2.08 -13.67 16.54
CA LYS A 224 3.23 -13.05 17.24
C LYS A 224 3.31 -11.53 17.03
N ILE A 225 2.74 -11.02 15.93
CA ILE A 225 2.65 -9.59 15.64
C ILE A 225 1.29 -8.99 16.03
N GLY A 226 0.45 -9.77 16.71
CA GLY A 226 -0.82 -9.32 17.27
C GLY A 226 -2.00 -9.41 16.30
N ASN A 227 -1.99 -10.31 15.30
CA ASN A 227 -3.21 -10.65 14.56
C ASN A 227 -4.09 -11.59 15.40
N LEU A 228 -5.40 -11.66 15.11
CA LEU A 228 -6.32 -12.62 15.72
C LEU A 228 -6.95 -13.50 14.65
N ALA A 229 -7.20 -14.75 15.00
CA ALA A 229 -8.04 -15.63 14.20
C ALA A 229 -9.40 -14.95 13.96
N SER A 230 -9.77 -14.82 12.68
CA SER A 230 -10.97 -14.12 12.20
C SER A 230 -11.74 -15.01 11.23
N GLY A 231 -12.08 -16.21 11.71
CA GLY A 231 -12.80 -17.21 10.94
C GLY A 231 -11.94 -17.90 9.89
N LYS A 232 -12.57 -18.79 9.11
CA LYS A 232 -11.95 -19.43 7.94
C LYS A 232 -12.41 -18.72 6.69
N LEU A 233 -11.49 -18.49 5.76
CA LEU A 233 -11.80 -17.92 4.45
C LEU A 233 -11.52 -18.95 3.34
N PRO A 234 -12.26 -18.88 2.22
CA PRO A 234 -12.08 -19.78 1.10
C PRO A 234 -10.79 -19.44 0.33
N LEU A 235 -9.95 -20.46 0.17
CA LEU A 235 -8.84 -20.50 -0.77
C LEU A 235 -9.17 -21.48 -1.89
N VAL A 236 -8.82 -21.13 -3.12
CA VAL A 236 -9.02 -21.96 -4.31
C VAL A 236 -7.70 -22.14 -5.06
N LYS A 237 -7.52 -23.29 -5.70
CA LYS A 237 -6.41 -23.50 -6.63
C LYS A 237 -6.58 -22.59 -7.85
N GLY A 238 -5.54 -21.84 -8.19
CA GLY A 238 -5.57 -20.83 -9.26
C GLY A 238 -5.99 -21.40 -10.62
N ASP A 239 -5.30 -22.41 -11.11
CA ASP A 239 -5.54 -23.00 -12.44
C ASP A 239 -6.99 -23.48 -12.59
N ASP A 240 -7.50 -24.21 -11.60
CA ASP A 240 -8.87 -24.74 -11.60
C ASP A 240 -9.90 -23.59 -11.61
N TYR A 241 -9.68 -22.56 -10.79
CA TYR A 241 -10.61 -21.44 -10.65
C TYR A 241 -10.61 -20.50 -11.87
N PHE A 242 -9.45 -20.30 -12.50
CA PHE A 242 -9.34 -19.47 -13.71
C PHE A 242 -10.06 -20.13 -14.88
N GLN A 243 -9.96 -21.45 -15.00
CA GLN A 243 -10.73 -22.23 -15.95
C GLN A 243 -12.24 -22.14 -15.66
N GLU A 244 -12.67 -22.37 -14.41
CA GLU A 244 -14.08 -22.33 -14.01
C GLU A 244 -14.73 -20.96 -14.27
N MET A 245 -14.00 -19.89 -14.00
CA MET A 245 -14.52 -18.52 -14.11
C MET A 245 -14.27 -17.85 -15.47
N GLU A 246 -13.68 -18.59 -16.41
CA GLU A 246 -13.32 -18.14 -17.76
C GLU A 246 -12.42 -16.89 -17.74
N ILE A 247 -11.43 -16.89 -16.84
CA ILE A 247 -10.45 -15.80 -16.70
C ILE A 247 -9.29 -16.07 -17.66
N ALA A 248 -9.12 -15.19 -18.65
CA ALA A 248 -8.11 -15.31 -19.71
C ALA A 248 -7.59 -13.94 -20.15
N ASN A 249 -6.64 -13.93 -21.11
CA ASN A 249 -6.00 -12.74 -21.70
C ASN A 249 -5.22 -11.91 -20.67
N LEU A 250 -4.46 -12.58 -19.81
CA LEU A 250 -3.74 -11.93 -18.71
C LEU A 250 -2.45 -11.29 -19.19
N ASP A 251 -2.36 -9.98 -19.06
CA ASP A 251 -1.15 -9.23 -19.42
C ASP A 251 -0.27 -8.94 -18.23
N ILE A 252 -0.91 -8.60 -17.11
CA ILE A 252 -0.24 -8.25 -15.87
C ILE A 252 -0.94 -8.92 -14.70
N VAL A 253 -0.16 -9.64 -13.89
CA VAL A 253 -0.63 -10.26 -12.64
C VAL A 253 0.12 -9.63 -11.48
N LYS A 254 -0.60 -9.01 -10.55
CA LYS A 254 -0.06 -8.58 -9.25
C LYS A 254 -0.42 -9.63 -8.20
N ILE A 255 0.53 -9.99 -7.33
CA ILE A 255 0.35 -10.92 -6.21
C ILE A 255 0.88 -10.27 -4.93
N ASP A 256 -0.01 -10.01 -3.99
CA ASP A 256 0.30 -9.36 -2.71
C ASP A 256 -0.63 -9.92 -1.65
N VAL A 257 -0.29 -11.12 -1.16
CA VAL A 257 -1.17 -11.95 -0.31
C VAL A 257 -0.53 -12.22 1.05
N GLU A 258 0.41 -11.36 1.45
CA GLU A 258 1.02 -11.31 2.78
C GLU A 258 1.58 -12.67 3.23
N GLY A 259 2.44 -13.25 2.37
CA GLY A 259 3.23 -14.46 2.66
C GLY A 259 2.78 -15.74 1.94
N PHE A 260 1.72 -15.66 1.12
CA PHE A 260 1.20 -16.79 0.34
C PHE A 260 1.61 -16.73 -1.15
N GLU A 261 2.50 -15.81 -1.54
CA GLU A 261 2.89 -15.57 -2.94
C GLU A 261 3.42 -16.85 -3.59
N LYS A 262 4.24 -17.60 -2.86
CA LYS A 262 4.78 -18.91 -3.32
C LYS A 262 3.66 -19.90 -3.64
N LYS A 263 2.63 -19.98 -2.79
CA LYS A 263 1.49 -20.89 -2.99
C LYS A 263 0.62 -20.46 -4.17
N VAL A 264 0.39 -19.16 -4.33
CA VAL A 264 -0.32 -18.62 -5.49
C VAL A 264 0.41 -18.99 -6.79
N LEU A 265 1.72 -18.77 -6.85
CA LEU A 265 2.52 -19.09 -8.04
C LEU A 265 2.51 -20.59 -8.38
N PHE A 266 2.58 -21.48 -7.39
CA PHE A 266 2.42 -22.92 -7.61
C PHE A 266 1.00 -23.33 -8.00
N GLY A 267 -0.01 -22.58 -7.56
CA GLY A 267 -1.40 -22.82 -7.91
C GLY A 267 -1.81 -22.31 -9.29
N MET A 268 -0.99 -21.51 -9.95
CA MET A 268 -1.27 -20.87 -11.25
C MET A 268 -0.31 -21.34 -12.36
N GLN A 269 0.27 -22.54 -12.24
CA GLN A 269 1.33 -22.97 -13.14
C GLN A 269 0.86 -23.07 -14.59
N ASP A 270 -0.33 -23.59 -14.83
CA ASP A 270 -0.85 -23.78 -16.19
C ASP A 270 -1.28 -22.45 -16.80
N VAL A 271 -1.96 -21.60 -16.02
CA VAL A 271 -2.32 -20.23 -16.43
C VAL A 271 -1.07 -19.43 -16.80
N LEU A 272 -0.02 -19.44 -15.96
CA LEU A 272 1.20 -18.67 -16.22
C LEU A 272 2.00 -19.19 -17.42
N LYS A 273 1.98 -20.51 -17.67
CA LYS A 273 2.60 -21.10 -18.87
C LYS A 273 1.89 -20.69 -20.16
N ILE A 274 0.56 -20.60 -20.13
CA ILE A 274 -0.27 -20.29 -21.31
C ILE A 274 -0.33 -18.78 -21.56
N GLU A 275 -0.73 -18.00 -20.56
CA GLU A 275 -0.99 -16.56 -20.70
C GLU A 275 0.29 -15.70 -20.72
N ARG A 276 1.38 -16.23 -20.14
CA ARG A 276 2.69 -15.56 -20.06
C ARG A 276 2.59 -14.10 -19.58
N PRO A 277 1.90 -13.76 -18.48
CA PRO A 277 1.78 -12.37 -18.04
C PRO A 277 3.11 -11.83 -17.49
N ILE A 278 3.25 -10.50 -17.46
CA ILE A 278 4.24 -9.86 -16.58
C ILE A 278 3.71 -9.97 -15.15
N ILE A 279 4.50 -10.54 -14.24
CA ILE A 279 4.08 -10.81 -12.87
C ILE A 279 4.79 -9.84 -11.93
N VAL A 280 4.06 -9.25 -10.99
CA VAL A 280 4.63 -8.46 -9.89
C VAL A 280 4.22 -9.09 -8.57
N PHE A 281 5.18 -9.38 -7.71
CA PHE A 281 4.88 -9.97 -6.40
C PHE A 281 5.87 -9.54 -5.33
N GLU A 282 5.45 -9.54 -4.07
CA GLU A 282 6.34 -9.24 -2.95
C GLU A 282 7.16 -10.47 -2.56
N VAL A 283 8.44 -10.27 -2.29
CA VAL A 283 9.29 -11.24 -1.61
C VAL A 283 9.70 -10.69 -0.26
N SER A 284 9.30 -11.40 0.80
CA SER A 284 9.78 -11.21 2.17
C SER A 284 10.99 -12.10 2.44
N TYR A 285 12.20 -11.53 2.48
CA TYR A 285 13.44 -12.29 2.67
C TYR A 285 13.60 -12.76 4.12
N GLY A 286 14.07 -14.00 4.30
CA GLY A 286 14.27 -14.61 5.62
C GLY A 286 12.98 -15.06 6.32
N ASN A 287 11.85 -15.05 5.60
CA ASN A 287 10.59 -15.61 6.05
C ASN A 287 10.44 -17.05 5.52
N GLU A 288 10.10 -18.00 6.40
CA GLU A 288 9.97 -19.44 6.06
C GLU A 288 8.88 -19.72 5.02
N LEU A 289 7.81 -18.92 4.97
CA LEU A 289 6.74 -19.08 3.99
C LEU A 289 7.08 -18.50 2.62
N SER A 290 8.07 -17.61 2.57
CA SER A 290 8.53 -16.96 1.35
C SER A 290 9.54 -17.86 0.60
N PHE A 291 10.16 -17.30 -0.42
CA PHE A 291 11.24 -17.93 -1.15
C PHE A 291 12.55 -17.90 -0.33
N GLY A 292 13.36 -18.94 -0.47
CA GLY A 292 14.68 -19.02 0.17
C GLY A 292 15.85 -18.59 -0.72
N SER A 293 15.66 -18.52 -2.04
CA SER A 293 16.70 -18.20 -3.01
C SER A 293 16.10 -17.79 -4.36
N VAL A 294 16.93 -17.23 -5.25
CA VAL A 294 16.55 -16.97 -6.66
C VAL A 294 16.17 -18.27 -7.37
N GLN A 295 16.85 -19.37 -7.05
CA GLN A 295 16.55 -20.68 -7.63
C GLN A 295 15.12 -21.14 -7.28
N GLN A 296 14.72 -21.08 -6.01
CA GLN A 296 13.36 -21.45 -5.60
C GLN A 296 12.29 -20.55 -6.24
N LEU A 297 12.63 -19.29 -6.48
CA LEU A 297 11.74 -18.35 -7.14
C LEU A 297 11.58 -18.72 -8.62
N ASN A 298 12.67 -19.06 -9.31
CA ASN A 298 12.62 -19.57 -10.69
C ASN A 298 11.85 -20.89 -10.80
N GLU A 299 11.96 -21.79 -9.83
CA GLU A 299 11.20 -23.05 -9.79
C GLU A 299 9.68 -22.84 -9.68
N ALA A 300 9.24 -21.69 -9.17
CA ALA A 300 7.83 -21.33 -9.08
C ALA A 300 7.31 -20.58 -10.32
N LEU A 301 8.16 -20.34 -11.32
CA LEU A 301 7.81 -19.64 -12.55
C LEU A 301 7.96 -20.57 -13.76
N PRO A 302 7.22 -20.33 -14.85
CA PRO A 302 7.49 -20.97 -16.12
C PRO A 302 8.91 -20.67 -16.63
N GLU A 303 9.41 -21.49 -17.54
CA GLU A 303 10.72 -21.28 -18.17
C GLU A 303 10.83 -19.90 -18.86
N ASN A 304 12.06 -19.40 -19.00
CA ASN A 304 12.38 -18.15 -19.71
C ASN A 304 11.65 -16.91 -19.15
N TYR A 305 11.51 -16.83 -17.82
CA TYR A 305 11.20 -15.59 -17.11
C TYR A 305 12.49 -14.94 -16.60
N GLN A 306 12.62 -13.63 -16.80
CA GLN A 306 13.69 -12.82 -16.20
C GLN A 306 13.17 -11.99 -15.03
N LEU A 307 14.01 -11.85 -14.01
CA LEU A 307 13.64 -11.21 -12.75
C LEU A 307 14.25 -9.83 -12.60
N PHE A 308 13.44 -8.88 -12.17
CA PHE A 308 13.82 -7.50 -11.90
C PHE A 308 13.30 -7.07 -10.53
N THR A 309 13.87 -5.99 -10.01
CA THR A 309 13.37 -5.31 -8.81
C THR A 309 13.49 -3.81 -8.95
N PHE A 310 12.69 -3.08 -8.19
CA PHE A 310 12.81 -1.63 -8.10
C PHE A 310 14.15 -1.23 -7.47
N ASN A 311 14.86 -0.27 -8.08
CA ASN A 311 16.11 0.28 -7.57
C ASN A 311 15.87 1.16 -6.32
N THR A 312 15.53 0.54 -5.20
CA THR A 312 15.18 1.21 -3.94
C THR A 312 16.30 1.16 -2.91
N ARG A 313 17.44 0.54 -3.25
CA ARG A 313 18.54 0.23 -2.32
C ARG A 313 19.90 0.76 -2.76
N LYS A 314 20.77 0.99 -1.79
CA LYS A 314 22.17 1.36 -2.04
C LYS A 314 22.96 0.12 -2.51
N PRO A 315 24.19 0.29 -3.04
CA PRO A 315 25.07 -0.84 -3.36
C PRO A 315 25.30 -1.79 -2.18
N ASP A 316 25.29 -1.27 -0.95
CA ASP A 316 25.40 -2.05 0.29
C ASP A 316 24.10 -2.78 0.72
N GLY A 317 23.07 -2.79 -0.13
CA GLY A 317 21.78 -3.46 0.13
C GLY A 317 20.81 -2.71 1.06
N ARG A 318 21.24 -1.66 1.76
CA ARG A 318 20.36 -0.87 2.66
C ARG A 318 19.36 -0.04 1.85
N LYS A 319 18.17 0.18 2.41
CA LYS A 319 17.13 1.04 1.81
C LYS A 319 17.69 2.46 1.55
N ALA A 320 17.61 2.92 0.31
CA ALA A 320 18.02 4.25 -0.12
C ALA A 320 16.96 5.30 0.27
N ARG A 321 16.89 5.65 1.56
CA ARG A 321 15.81 6.47 2.16
C ARG A 321 15.48 7.75 1.38
N LYS A 322 16.49 8.50 0.91
CA LYS A 322 16.27 9.72 0.11
C LYS A 322 15.58 9.42 -1.23
N ARG A 323 16.06 8.40 -1.95
CA ARG A 323 15.49 7.97 -3.23
C ARG A 323 14.07 7.41 -3.05
N GLY A 324 13.87 6.55 -2.04
CA GLY A 324 12.55 6.05 -1.69
C GLY A 324 11.56 7.16 -1.30
N ALA A 325 11.99 8.17 -0.54
CA ALA A 325 11.13 9.31 -0.18
C ALA A 325 10.76 10.17 -1.41
N LYS A 326 11.68 10.34 -2.36
CA LYS A 326 11.41 11.00 -3.65
C LYS A 326 10.39 10.18 -4.45
N ALA A 327 10.67 8.89 -4.65
CA ALA A 327 9.82 7.96 -5.39
C ALA A 327 8.39 7.89 -4.81
N LYS A 328 8.23 7.84 -3.49
CA LYS A 328 6.90 7.89 -2.85
C LYS A 328 6.10 9.15 -3.16
N LYS A 329 6.77 10.28 -3.42
CA LYS A 329 6.11 11.54 -3.78
C LYS A 329 5.83 11.61 -5.28
N THR A 330 6.84 11.30 -6.09
CA THR A 330 6.81 11.51 -7.55
C THR A 330 6.26 10.34 -8.33
N GLY A 331 6.28 9.13 -7.77
CA GLY A 331 5.97 7.88 -8.47
C GLY A 331 7.08 7.42 -9.42
N THR A 332 8.23 8.10 -9.43
CA THR A 332 9.35 7.70 -10.30
C THR A 332 9.92 6.37 -9.86
N TYR A 333 10.18 5.49 -10.82
CA TYR A 333 10.80 4.19 -10.60
C TYR A 333 11.90 3.93 -11.63
N GLN A 334 12.76 2.97 -11.28
CA GLN A 334 13.77 2.38 -12.14
C GLN A 334 13.86 0.91 -11.74
N LEU A 335 13.85 0.02 -12.73
CA LEU A 335 14.08 -1.41 -12.54
C LEU A 335 15.56 -1.73 -12.72
N ILE A 336 16.02 -2.73 -11.99
CA ILE A 336 17.34 -3.35 -12.12
C ILE A 336 17.16 -4.87 -12.11
N PRO A 337 18.02 -5.64 -12.78
CA PRO A 337 17.98 -7.10 -12.69
C PRO A 337 18.12 -7.58 -11.23
N LEU A 338 17.39 -8.63 -10.88
CA LEU A 338 17.54 -9.30 -9.59
C LEU A 338 18.74 -10.26 -9.67
N ILE A 339 19.91 -9.78 -9.25
CA ILE A 339 21.16 -10.55 -9.30
C ILE A 339 21.49 -11.28 -7.99
N ASP A 340 21.11 -10.72 -6.84
CA ASP A 340 21.52 -11.20 -5.53
C ASP A 340 20.31 -11.50 -4.63
N TRP A 341 20.41 -12.61 -3.87
CA TRP A 341 19.48 -12.92 -2.80
C TRP A 341 19.84 -12.18 -1.51
N ARG A 342 18.85 -11.76 -0.73
CA ARG A 342 19.08 -10.99 0.52
C ARG A 342 18.79 -11.84 1.75
N ALA A 343 19.45 -11.49 2.85
CA ALA A 343 19.19 -12.08 4.16
C ALA A 343 17.90 -11.56 4.83
N SER A 344 17.47 -10.33 4.55
CA SER A 344 16.27 -9.75 5.18
C SER A 344 15.65 -8.58 4.40
N GLY A 345 14.41 -8.26 4.76
CA GLY A 345 13.62 -7.15 4.22
C GLY A 345 12.56 -7.63 3.23
N GLN A 346 12.03 -6.69 2.46
CA GLN A 346 10.99 -6.93 1.46
C GLN A 346 11.32 -6.16 0.19
N ASP A 347 11.08 -6.76 -0.96
CA ASP A 347 11.12 -6.11 -2.27
C ASP A 347 9.96 -6.60 -3.14
N ASN A 348 9.40 -5.69 -3.94
CA ASN A 348 8.57 -6.07 -5.08
C ASN A 348 9.48 -6.59 -6.20
N ILE A 349 9.23 -7.82 -6.62
CA ILE A 349 9.89 -8.51 -7.73
C ILE A 349 8.99 -8.44 -8.96
N ILE A 350 9.59 -8.22 -10.11
CA ILE A 350 8.94 -8.26 -11.41
C ILE A 350 9.50 -9.47 -12.15
N ALA A 351 8.65 -10.43 -12.50
CA ALA A 351 9.01 -11.52 -13.39
C ALA A 351 8.44 -11.22 -14.77
N CYS A 352 9.31 -11.12 -15.77
CA CYS A 352 8.95 -10.78 -17.14
C CYS A 352 9.33 -11.92 -18.09
N PRO A 353 8.41 -12.44 -18.91
CA PRO A 353 8.73 -13.35 -20.00
C PRO A 353 9.81 -12.77 -20.92
N GLU A 354 10.73 -13.61 -21.39
CA GLU A 354 11.82 -13.17 -22.26
C GLU A 354 11.33 -12.41 -23.51
N GLU A 355 10.28 -12.92 -24.13
CA GLU A 355 9.62 -12.33 -25.29
C GLU A 355 8.97 -10.96 -25.03
N LYS A 356 8.67 -10.62 -23.76
CA LYS A 356 8.05 -9.35 -23.34
C LYS A 356 9.07 -8.34 -22.80
N GLN A 357 10.35 -8.65 -22.72
CA GLN A 357 11.35 -7.70 -22.19
C GLN A 357 11.46 -6.41 -22.97
N ARG A 358 11.35 -6.47 -24.30
CA ARG A 358 11.44 -5.27 -25.16
C ARG A 358 10.36 -4.23 -24.87
N ILE A 359 9.22 -4.65 -24.30
CA ILE A 359 8.10 -3.77 -23.95
C ILE A 359 8.07 -3.41 -22.46
N LEU A 360 8.87 -4.06 -21.61
CA LEU A 360 8.94 -3.78 -20.17
C LEU A 360 9.53 -2.38 -19.93
N PRO A 361 8.79 -1.44 -19.30
CA PRO A 361 9.33 -0.11 -19.01
C PRO A 361 10.36 -0.20 -17.87
N MET A 362 11.64 -0.04 -18.22
CA MET A 362 12.74 -0.12 -17.24
C MET A 362 12.86 1.11 -16.33
N GLN A 363 12.23 2.23 -16.68
CA GLN A 363 12.19 3.44 -15.86
C GLN A 363 11.00 4.33 -16.24
N SER A 364 10.49 5.09 -15.27
CA SER A 364 9.43 6.07 -15.52
C SER A 364 9.91 7.22 -16.43
N THR A 365 9.04 7.73 -17.30
CA THR A 365 9.34 8.79 -18.31
C THR A 365 9.48 10.22 -17.74
N GLY A 366 9.66 10.41 -16.43
CA GLY A 366 9.83 11.74 -15.81
C GLY A 366 8.59 12.22 -15.06
N ARG A 367 8.53 13.51 -14.71
CA ARG A 367 7.49 14.05 -13.81
C ARG A 367 6.10 13.95 -14.46
N ILE A 368 5.36 12.94 -14.03
CA ILE A 368 3.91 12.90 -14.21
C ILE A 368 3.34 13.98 -13.30
N THR A 369 2.85 15.06 -13.91
CA THR A 369 1.93 15.98 -13.24
C THR A 369 0.74 15.16 -12.80
N VAL A 370 0.59 14.97 -11.49
CA VAL A 370 -0.70 14.57 -10.91
C VAL A 370 -1.63 15.74 -11.23
N PRO A 371 -2.75 15.52 -11.96
CA PRO A 371 -3.74 16.57 -12.22
C PRO A 371 -4.17 17.28 -10.93
#